data_AF-C5BE81-F1
#
_entry.id   AF-C5BE81-F1
#
_cell.length_a   1.000
_cell.length_b   1.000
_cell.length_c   1.000
_cell.angle_alpha   90.00
_cell.angle_beta   90.00
_cell.angle_gamma   90.00
#
_symmetry.space_group_name_H-M   'P 1'
#
loop_
_entity.id
_entity.type
_entity.pdbx_description
1 polymer ?
#
loop_
_entity_poly.entity_id
_entity_poly.type
_entity_poly.pdbx_seq_one_letter_code
_entity_poly.pdbx_strand_id
1 'polypeptide(L)'
;MLELILAGLVTTLVVYLLAKGYKPQPVLLLGGVLLLTLTAVFDLGIILPAEKTTHLKYFDIFKIFSDILSLRLAGLGLTLMAIAGFARYMEHVGASKALFSTFEKPLKSVRSPYMLLVISFLVTQILVIFIPSHAGLGMLLMVTMYPILIRAGVSPLSALAVIGCCQFIDHGRALVTSSWQLKRLIWIQRHTL
;
A
#
# COMPACT_ATOMS: atom_id res chain seq x y z
N MET A 1 15.44 29.46 6.67
CA MET A 1 14.42 29.75 7.73
C MET A 1 13.02 29.79 7.15
N LEU A 2 12.76 30.54 6.06
CA LEU A 2 11.43 30.61 5.41
C LEU A 2 10.95 29.24 4.85
N GLU A 3 11.86 28.44 4.30
CA GLU A 3 11.59 27.07 3.80
C GLU A 3 11.02 26.15 4.89
N LEU A 4 11.58 26.19 6.10
CA LEU A 4 11.15 25.34 7.21
C LEU A 4 9.74 25.71 7.68
N ILE A 5 9.41 27.01 7.64
CA ILE A 5 8.09 27.52 8.01
C ILE A 5 7.05 27.12 6.95
N LEU A 6 7.36 27.27 5.66
CA LEU A 6 6.51 26.81 4.57
C LEU A 6 6.29 25.29 4.60
N ALA A 7 7.37 24.52 4.76
CA ALA A 7 7.29 23.06 4.87
C ALA A 7 6.46 22.62 6.09
N GLY A 8 6.64 23.28 7.24
CA GLY A 8 5.84 23.05 8.44
C GLY A 8 4.35 23.30 8.19
N LEU A 9 4.01 24.45 7.60
CA LEU A 9 2.61 24.84 7.32
C LEU A 9 1.92 23.87 6.36
N VAL A 10 2.59 23.48 5.27
CA VAL A 10 2.04 22.51 4.32
C VAL A 10 1.91 21.12 4.94
N THR A 11 2.87 20.71 5.78
CA THR A 11 2.79 19.42 6.49
C THR A 11 1.63 19.40 7.48
N THR A 12 1.40 20.47 8.24
CA THR A 12 0.24 20.59 9.13
C THR A 12 -1.08 20.55 8.36
N LEU A 13 -1.13 21.21 7.19
CA LEU A 13 -2.29 21.17 6.30
C LEU A 13 -2.55 19.75 5.79
N VAL A 14 -1.53 19.04 5.32
CA VAL A 14 -1.65 17.63 4.90
C VAL A 14 -2.15 16.75 6.05
N VAL A 15 -1.57 16.88 7.25
CA VAL A 15 -2.01 16.14 8.45
C VAL A 15 -3.47 16.44 8.79
N TYR A 16 -3.92 17.70 8.67
CA TYR A 16 -5.31 18.08 8.86
C TYR A 16 -6.25 17.43 7.83
N LEU A 17 -5.86 17.40 6.55
CA LEU A 17 -6.65 16.70 5.53
C LEU A 17 -6.70 15.17 5.79
N LEU A 18 -5.63 14.56 6.29
CA LEU A 18 -5.66 13.14 6.69
C LEU A 18 -6.62 12.92 7.87
N ALA A 19 -6.63 13.81 8.86
CA ALA A 19 -7.54 13.72 10.01
C ALA A 19 -9.02 13.87 9.60
N LYS A 20 -9.30 14.65 8.54
CA LYS A 20 -10.65 14.83 7.99
C LYS A 20 -11.17 13.63 7.17
N GLY A 21 -10.39 12.53 7.10
CA GLY A 21 -10.82 11.28 6.49
C GLY A 21 -10.63 11.21 4.97
N TYR A 22 -9.87 12.14 4.39
CA TYR A 22 -9.51 12.03 2.97
C TYR A 22 -8.53 10.86 2.75
N LYS A 23 -8.58 10.27 1.55
CA LYS A 23 -7.70 9.15 1.18
C LYS A 23 -6.23 9.60 1.24
N PRO A 24 -5.32 8.86 1.90
CA PRO A 24 -3.93 9.29 2.07
C PRO A 24 -3.18 9.50 0.75
N GLN A 25 -3.40 8.62 -0.24
CA GLN A 25 -2.73 8.67 -1.55
C GLN A 25 -2.87 10.03 -2.27
N PRO A 26 -4.09 10.52 -2.58
CA PRO A 26 -4.24 11.78 -3.29
C PRO A 26 -3.83 12.99 -2.44
N VAL A 27 -4.03 12.95 -1.12
CA VAL A 27 -3.68 14.06 -0.23
C VAL A 27 -2.17 14.24 -0.15
N LEU A 28 -1.42 13.15 -0.06
CA LEU A 28 0.04 13.19 -0.01
C LEU A 28 0.62 13.62 -1.36
N LEU A 29 0.02 13.18 -2.46
CA LEU A 29 0.41 13.58 -3.81
C LEU A 29 0.16 15.08 -4.03
N LEU A 30 -1.02 15.58 -3.68
CA LEU A 30 -1.33 17.01 -3.75
C LEU A 30 -0.43 17.85 -2.83
N GLY A 31 -0.14 17.35 -1.63
CA GLY A 31 0.82 17.99 -0.71
C GLY A 31 2.24 18.07 -1.30
N GLY A 32 2.69 17.02 -1.97
CA GLY A 32 3.99 17.00 -2.67
C GLY A 32 4.03 17.98 -3.85
N VAL A 33 2.98 18.03 -4.67
CA VAL A 33 2.87 19.01 -5.77
C VAL A 33 2.82 20.43 -5.22
N LEU A 34 2.07 20.68 -4.15
CA LEU A 34 2.03 21.98 -3.48
C LEU A 34 3.41 22.41 -2.97
N LEU A 35 4.15 21.52 -2.32
CA LEU A 35 5.53 21.80 -1.90
C LEU A 35 6.44 22.14 -3.08
N LEU A 36 6.39 21.36 -4.17
CA LEU A 36 7.20 21.63 -5.36
C LEU A 36 6.83 22.98 -6.00
N THR A 37 5.55 23.35 -6.03
CA THR A 37 5.11 24.66 -6.54
C THR A 37 5.55 25.83 -5.67
N LEU A 38 5.50 25.67 -4.34
CA LEU A 38 5.94 26.71 -3.40
C LEU A 38 7.45 26.90 -3.44
N THR A 39 8.23 25.81 -3.53
CA THR A 39 9.69 25.89 -3.71
C THR A 39 10.07 26.60 -5.01
N ALA A 40 9.36 26.35 -6.12
CA ALA A 40 9.62 27.00 -7.40
C ALA A 40 9.25 28.50 -7.45
N VAL A 41 8.25 28.92 -6.66
CA VAL A 41 7.81 30.33 -6.59
C VAL A 41 8.72 31.18 -5.70
N PHE A 42 9.24 30.62 -4.61
CA PHE A 42 10.03 31.37 -3.63
C PHE A 42 11.55 31.42 -3.91
N ASP A 43 12.05 30.73 -4.95
CA ASP A 43 13.48 30.69 -5.36
C ASP A 43 14.46 30.33 -4.22
N LEU A 44 13.96 29.58 -3.26
CA LEU A 44 14.67 29.16 -2.06
C LEU A 44 15.44 27.87 -2.36
N GLY A 45 16.66 28.04 -2.89
CA GLY A 45 17.67 26.99 -2.96
C GLY A 45 17.51 25.98 -4.09
N ILE A 46 18.66 25.58 -4.63
CA ILE A 46 18.91 24.58 -5.68
C ILE A 46 17.97 23.37 -5.60
N ILE A 47 17.04 23.33 -6.54
CA ILE A 47 16.05 22.25 -6.67
C ILE A 47 16.70 20.99 -7.28
N LEU A 48 17.83 21.14 -8.01
CA LEU A 48 18.58 20.06 -8.69
C LEU A 48 20.07 20.44 -8.87
N PRO A 49 21.01 19.47 -8.91
CA PRO A 49 22.36 19.69 -9.45
C PRO A 49 22.28 20.09 -10.92
N ALA A 50 23.23 20.93 -11.36
CA ALA A 50 23.19 21.82 -12.53
C ALA A 50 23.07 21.20 -13.95
N GLU A 51 22.61 19.96 -14.13
CA GLU A 51 22.74 19.24 -15.42
C GLU A 51 21.43 18.89 -16.14
N LYS A 52 20.25 19.24 -15.59
CA LYS A 52 18.95 19.03 -16.27
C LYS A 52 17.97 20.20 -16.17
N THR A 53 18.48 21.43 -16.07
CA THR A 53 17.63 22.62 -16.14
C THR A 53 17.08 22.78 -17.56
N THR A 54 15.76 22.57 -17.70
CA THR A 54 15.04 23.09 -18.87
C THR A 54 14.62 24.50 -18.45
N HIS A 55 15.09 25.53 -19.16
CA HIS A 55 15.07 26.98 -18.82
C HIS A 55 13.68 27.63 -18.49
N LEU A 56 12.64 26.85 -18.18
CA LEU A 56 11.30 27.30 -17.76
C LEU A 56 10.93 26.62 -16.41
N LYS A 57 10.96 27.39 -15.32
CA LYS A 57 10.69 26.93 -13.92
C LYS A 57 9.38 26.14 -13.74
N TYR A 58 8.36 26.42 -14.56
CA TYR A 58 7.07 25.71 -14.53
C TYR A 58 7.12 24.28 -15.10
N PHE A 59 7.96 24.03 -16.11
CA PHE A 59 8.06 22.71 -16.75
C PHE A 59 8.91 21.73 -15.93
N ASP A 60 9.78 22.22 -15.04
CA ASP A 60 10.66 21.38 -14.22
C ASP A 60 9.87 20.62 -13.14
N ILE A 61 8.87 21.28 -12.53
CA ILE A 61 7.96 20.69 -11.55
C ILE A 61 7.16 19.53 -12.16
N PHE A 62 6.61 19.75 -13.35
CA PHE A 62 5.85 18.73 -14.07
C PHE A 62 6.75 17.57 -14.52
N LYS A 63 8.02 17.86 -14.87
CA LYS A 63 9.01 16.86 -15.27
C LYS A 63 9.41 15.97 -14.10
N ILE A 64 9.75 16.52 -12.94
CA ILE A 64 10.08 15.74 -11.72
C ILE A 64 8.89 14.88 -11.28
N PHE A 65 7.68 15.47 -11.28
CA PHE A 65 6.47 14.74 -10.94
C PHE A 65 6.20 13.56 -11.88
N SER A 66 6.30 13.81 -13.19
CA SER A 66 6.10 12.79 -14.22
C SER A 66 7.19 11.71 -14.16
N ASP A 67 8.44 12.07 -13.83
CA ASP A 67 9.56 11.14 -13.72
C ASP A 67 9.37 10.18 -12.53
N ILE A 68 8.98 10.70 -11.35
CA ILE A 68 8.69 9.87 -10.18
C ILE A 68 7.50 8.95 -10.43
N LEU A 69 6.43 9.46 -11.05
CA LEU A 69 5.28 8.64 -11.43
C LEU A 69 5.67 7.58 -12.45
N SER A 70 6.40 7.93 -13.50
CA SER A 70 6.83 7.01 -14.54
C SER A 70 7.70 5.90 -13.96
N LEU A 71 8.69 6.23 -13.12
CA LEU A 71 9.57 5.23 -12.51
C LEU A 71 8.78 4.24 -11.63
N ARG A 72 7.83 4.73 -10.82
CA ARG A 72 7.01 3.87 -9.95
C ARG A 72 5.96 3.06 -10.73
N LEU A 73 5.28 3.68 -11.69
CA LEU A 73 4.29 3.03 -12.53
C LEU A 73 4.93 2.02 -13.49
N ALA A 74 6.10 2.33 -14.05
CA ALA A 74 6.85 1.40 -14.87
C ALA A 74 7.40 0.25 -14.01
N GLY A 75 8.03 0.53 -12.86
CA GLY A 75 8.59 -0.52 -12.02
C GLY A 75 7.53 -1.43 -11.39
N LEU A 76 6.60 -0.87 -10.60
CA LEU A 76 5.59 -1.64 -9.88
C LEU A 76 4.39 -1.98 -10.77
N GLY A 77 3.97 -1.08 -11.65
CA GLY A 77 2.80 -1.30 -12.50
C GLY A 77 3.03 -2.37 -13.57
N LEU A 78 4.18 -2.36 -14.28
CA LEU A 78 4.47 -3.38 -15.29
C LEU A 78 4.65 -4.77 -14.66
N THR A 79 5.33 -4.86 -13.52
CA THR A 79 5.52 -6.13 -12.82
C THR A 79 4.19 -6.70 -12.32
N LEU A 80 3.33 -5.87 -11.71
CA LEU A 80 1.99 -6.29 -11.30
C LEU A 80 1.10 -6.65 -12.50
N MET A 81 1.19 -5.94 -13.63
CA MET A 81 0.44 -6.26 -14.85
C MET A 81 0.87 -7.61 -15.44
N ALA A 82 2.17 -7.91 -15.45
CA ALA A 82 2.68 -9.20 -15.90
C ALA A 82 2.19 -10.35 -15.02
N ILE A 83 2.26 -10.20 -13.68
CA ILE A 83 1.80 -11.22 -12.73
C ILE A 83 0.28 -11.42 -12.83
N ALA A 84 -0.50 -10.34 -12.90
CA ALA A 84 -1.94 -10.40 -13.04
C ALA A 84 -2.37 -10.99 -14.39
N GLY A 85 -1.67 -10.66 -15.47
CA GLY A 85 -1.88 -11.22 -16.80
C GLY A 85 -1.64 -12.73 -16.83
N PHE A 86 -0.54 -13.19 -16.23
CA PHE A 86 -0.26 -14.62 -16.08
C PHE A 86 -1.33 -15.33 -15.25
N ALA A 87 -1.73 -14.75 -14.10
CA ALA A 87 -2.78 -15.32 -13.26
C ALA A 87 -4.12 -15.46 -14.00
N ARG A 88 -4.51 -14.43 -14.76
CA ARG A 88 -5.72 -14.46 -15.60
C ARG A 88 -5.64 -15.48 -16.72
N TYR A 89 -4.48 -15.60 -17.36
CA TYR A 89 -4.26 -16.60 -18.39
C TYR A 89 -4.38 -18.03 -17.82
N MET A 90 -3.78 -18.32 -16.66
CA MET A 90 -3.90 -19.63 -16.01
C MET A 90 -5.34 -19.98 -15.61
N GLU A 91 -6.13 -18.99 -15.22
CA GLU A 91 -7.55 -19.19 -14.92
C GLU A 91 -8.38 -19.42 -16.18
N HIS A 92 -8.03 -18.77 -17.29
CA HIS A 92 -8.68 -18.98 -18.59
C HIS A 92 -8.48 -20.41 -19.12
N VAL A 93 -7.27 -20.96 -18.99
CA VAL A 93 -6.95 -22.35 -19.37
C VAL A 93 -7.56 -23.38 -18.39
N GLY A 94 -8.11 -22.93 -17.25
CA GLY A 94 -8.75 -23.79 -16.26
C GLY A 94 -7.78 -24.51 -15.31
N ALA A 95 -6.47 -24.27 -15.45
CA ALA A 95 -5.44 -24.86 -14.59
C ALA A 95 -5.62 -24.45 -13.13
N SER A 96 -5.96 -23.18 -12.87
CA SER A 96 -6.22 -22.68 -11.52
C SER A 96 -7.36 -23.44 -10.83
N LYS A 97 -8.44 -23.77 -11.56
CA LYS A 97 -9.59 -24.50 -11.00
C LYS A 97 -9.24 -25.95 -10.66
N ALA A 98 -8.44 -26.62 -11.50
CA ALA A 98 -7.96 -27.97 -11.22
C ALA A 98 -7.10 -28.02 -9.96
N LEU A 99 -6.18 -27.05 -9.80
CA LEU A 99 -5.38 -26.89 -8.58
C LEU A 99 -6.29 -26.65 -7.36
N PHE A 100 -7.23 -25.70 -7.43
CA PHE A 100 -8.15 -25.45 -6.32
C PHE A 100 -8.99 -26.68 -5.97
N SER A 101 -9.49 -27.46 -6.93
CA SER A 101 -10.26 -28.67 -6.65
C SER A 101 -9.46 -29.75 -5.90
N THR A 102 -8.14 -29.79 -6.14
CA THR A 102 -7.22 -30.69 -5.44
C THR A 102 -6.96 -30.19 -4.02
N PHE A 103 -6.80 -28.87 -3.85
CA PHE A 103 -6.60 -28.22 -2.55
C PHE A 103 -7.88 -28.04 -1.72
N GLU A 104 -9.08 -28.10 -2.32
CA GLU A 104 -10.36 -28.01 -1.62
C GLU A 104 -10.58 -29.22 -0.69
N LYS A 105 -10.03 -30.39 -1.02
CA LYS A 105 -10.10 -31.61 -0.19
C LYS A 105 -9.42 -31.45 1.18
N PRO A 106 -8.14 -31.02 1.26
CA PRO A 106 -7.50 -30.75 2.56
C PRO A 106 -8.07 -29.51 3.25
N LEU A 107 -8.55 -28.50 2.51
CA LEU A 107 -9.13 -27.29 3.12
C LEU A 107 -10.46 -27.57 3.84
N LYS A 108 -11.31 -28.43 3.30
CA LYS A 108 -12.55 -28.88 3.97
C LYS A 108 -12.30 -29.77 5.19
N SER A 109 -11.11 -30.38 5.30
CA SER A 109 -10.72 -31.18 6.46
C SER A 109 -10.50 -30.31 7.70
N VAL A 110 -10.09 -29.04 7.51
CA VAL A 110 -9.96 -28.07 8.60
C VAL A 110 -11.33 -27.51 8.96
N ARG A 111 -12.02 -28.17 9.90
CA ARG A 111 -13.38 -27.81 10.34
C ARG A 111 -13.52 -26.43 11.01
N SER A 112 -12.42 -25.77 11.41
CA SER A 112 -12.48 -24.49 12.12
C SER A 112 -12.00 -23.31 11.24
N PRO A 113 -12.89 -22.36 10.89
CA PRO A 113 -12.54 -21.13 10.18
C PRO A 113 -11.45 -20.32 10.89
N TYR A 114 -11.34 -20.46 12.22
CA TYR A 114 -10.32 -19.80 13.03
C TYR A 114 -8.90 -20.36 12.83
N MET A 115 -8.72 -21.67 12.65
CA MET A 115 -7.38 -22.21 12.34
C MET A 115 -6.87 -21.69 11.00
N LEU A 116 -7.74 -21.56 10.01
CA LEU A 116 -7.37 -21.05 8.69
C LEU A 116 -6.87 -19.61 8.76
N LEU A 117 -7.48 -18.77 9.60
CA LEU A 117 -7.02 -17.41 9.85
C LEU A 117 -5.62 -17.37 10.50
N VAL A 118 -5.35 -18.27 11.46
CA VAL A 118 -4.04 -18.36 12.11
C VAL A 118 -2.96 -18.84 11.14
N ILE A 119 -3.27 -19.84 10.31
CA ILE A 119 -2.35 -20.35 9.30
C ILE A 119 -2.07 -19.26 8.25
N SER A 120 -3.10 -18.57 7.74
CA SER A 120 -2.90 -17.50 6.77
C SER A 120 -2.07 -16.35 7.35
N PHE A 121 -2.25 -16.05 8.64
CA PHE A 121 -1.44 -15.07 9.35
C PHE A 121 0.03 -15.48 9.38
N LEU A 122 0.35 -16.71 9.78
CA LEU A 122 1.74 -17.21 9.84
C LEU A 122 2.39 -17.24 8.46
N VAL A 123 1.69 -17.73 7.43
CA VAL A 123 2.17 -17.74 6.05
C VAL A 123 2.47 -16.32 5.58
N THR A 124 1.59 -15.37 5.90
CA THR A 124 1.79 -13.97 5.54
C THR A 124 3.00 -13.37 6.23
N GLN A 125 3.23 -13.67 7.52
CA GLN A 125 4.40 -13.17 8.23
C GLN A 125 5.73 -13.67 7.64
N ILE A 126 5.76 -14.92 7.18
CA ILE A 126 6.92 -15.44 6.44
C ILE A 126 7.10 -14.65 5.14
N LEU A 127 6.01 -14.36 4.42
CA LEU A 127 6.05 -13.64 3.15
C LEU A 127 6.50 -12.17 3.30
N VAL A 128 6.16 -11.51 4.41
CA VAL A 128 6.62 -10.14 4.75
C VAL A 128 8.15 -10.06 4.78
N ILE A 129 8.84 -11.11 5.23
CA ILE A 129 10.30 -11.15 5.32
C ILE A 129 10.94 -11.19 3.91
N PHE A 130 10.30 -11.86 2.95
CA PHE A 130 10.80 -11.97 1.59
C PHE A 130 10.44 -10.76 0.71
N ILE A 131 9.31 -10.12 0.97
CA ILE A 131 8.78 -9.02 0.17
C ILE A 131 8.57 -7.79 1.07
N PRO A 132 9.60 -6.94 1.25
CA PRO A 132 9.52 -5.74 2.08
C PRO A 132 8.80 -4.59 1.34
N SER A 133 7.56 -4.84 0.91
CA SER A 133 6.72 -3.88 0.20
C SER A 133 5.28 -3.88 0.74
N HIS A 134 4.96 -2.92 1.62
CA HIS A 134 3.63 -2.81 2.25
C HIS A 134 2.49 -2.65 1.26
N ALA A 135 2.70 -2.00 0.11
CA ALA A 135 1.65 -1.84 -0.90
C ALA A 135 1.53 -3.07 -1.81
N GLY A 136 2.65 -3.63 -2.25
CA GLY A 136 2.68 -4.78 -3.16
C GLY A 136 2.20 -6.07 -2.49
N LEU A 137 2.63 -6.31 -1.26
CA LEU A 137 2.25 -7.49 -0.49
C LEU A 137 0.74 -7.51 -0.19
N GLY A 138 0.15 -6.36 0.15
CA GLY A 138 -1.28 -6.27 0.48
C GLY A 138 -2.16 -6.58 -0.73
N MET A 139 -1.78 -6.08 -1.91
CA MET A 139 -2.47 -6.43 -3.16
C MET A 139 -2.25 -7.89 -3.55
N LEU A 140 -1.04 -8.43 -3.38
CA LEU A 140 -0.74 -9.84 -3.64
C LEU A 140 -1.63 -10.76 -2.79
N LEU A 141 -1.74 -10.50 -1.48
CA LEU A 141 -2.58 -11.27 -0.57
C LEU A 141 -4.07 -11.14 -0.90
N MET A 142 -4.52 -9.96 -1.33
CA MET A 142 -5.90 -9.75 -1.76
C MET A 142 -6.25 -10.51 -3.05
N VAL A 143 -5.28 -10.72 -3.94
CA VAL A 143 -5.50 -11.53 -5.16
C VAL A 143 -5.37 -13.03 -4.88
N THR A 144 -4.52 -13.43 -3.93
CA THR A 144 -4.15 -14.84 -3.72
C THR A 144 -4.86 -15.46 -2.51
N MET A 145 -4.67 -14.92 -1.31
CA MET A 145 -5.18 -15.46 -0.04
C MET A 145 -6.66 -15.12 0.19
N TYR A 146 -7.12 -13.94 -0.20
CA TYR A 146 -8.52 -13.54 -0.01
C TYR A 146 -9.52 -14.50 -0.68
N PRO A 147 -9.40 -14.86 -1.98
CA PRO A 147 -10.35 -15.80 -2.58
C PRO A 147 -10.29 -17.19 -1.94
N ILE A 148 -9.13 -17.61 -1.43
CA ILE A 148 -8.96 -18.89 -0.72
C ILE A 148 -9.72 -18.87 0.61
N LEU A 149 -9.54 -17.81 1.41
CA LEU A 149 -10.19 -17.66 2.71
C LEU A 149 -11.72 -17.58 2.59
N ILE A 150 -12.23 -16.82 1.61
CA ILE A 150 -13.67 -16.72 1.35
C ILE A 150 -14.25 -18.08 0.93
N ARG A 151 -13.58 -18.81 0.03
CA ARG A 151 -14.03 -20.13 -0.42
C ARG A 151 -13.97 -21.19 0.68
N ALA A 152 -13.10 -21.02 1.66
CA ALA A 152 -13.00 -21.89 2.83
C ALA A 152 -14.06 -21.60 3.92
N GLY A 153 -14.91 -20.58 3.74
CA GLY A 153 -16.01 -20.26 4.66
C GLY A 153 -15.66 -19.22 5.74
N VAL A 154 -14.55 -18.49 5.60
CA VAL A 154 -14.20 -17.38 6.49
C VAL A 154 -14.99 -16.12 6.12
N SER A 155 -15.44 -15.36 7.12
CA SER A 155 -16.14 -14.10 6.86
C SER A 155 -15.23 -13.09 6.11
N PRO A 156 -15.77 -12.32 5.15
CA PRO A 156 -14.97 -11.33 4.41
C PRO A 156 -14.28 -10.30 5.29
N LEU A 157 -14.94 -9.88 6.37
CA LEU A 157 -14.37 -8.92 7.32
C LEU A 157 -13.17 -9.52 8.07
N SER A 158 -13.24 -10.78 8.50
CA SER A 158 -12.13 -11.44 9.19
C SER A 158 -10.94 -11.66 8.25
N ALA A 159 -11.18 -12.03 7.00
CA ALA A 159 -10.12 -12.18 6.00
C ALA A 159 -9.41 -10.84 5.74
N LEU A 160 -10.17 -9.76 5.56
CA LEU A 160 -9.64 -8.41 5.40
C LEU A 160 -8.87 -7.93 6.64
N ALA A 161 -9.38 -8.22 7.84
CA ALA A 161 -8.73 -7.85 9.08
C ALA A 161 -7.37 -8.53 9.24
N VAL A 162 -7.26 -9.82 8.93
CA VAL A 162 -5.98 -10.55 9.01
C VAL A 162 -5.00 -10.06 7.95
N ILE A 163 -5.43 -9.94 6.69
CA ILE A 163 -4.57 -9.39 5.62
C ILE A 163 -4.11 -7.99 5.99
N GLY A 164 -5.01 -7.13 6.47
CA GLY A 164 -4.70 -5.78 6.93
C GLY A 164 -3.71 -5.76 8.09
N CYS A 165 -3.96 -6.52 9.16
CA CYS A 165 -3.07 -6.60 10.32
C CYS A 165 -1.66 -7.06 9.96
N CYS A 166 -1.53 -8.05 9.06
CA CYS A 166 -0.22 -8.54 8.62
C CYS A 166 0.63 -7.45 7.95
N GLN A 167 0.01 -6.51 7.22
CA GLN A 167 0.74 -5.40 6.58
C GLN A 167 1.38 -4.43 7.58
N PHE A 168 0.88 -4.38 8.81
CA PHE A 168 1.34 -3.46 9.86
C PHE A 168 2.22 -4.11 10.92
N ILE A 169 2.30 -5.44 10.94
CA ILE A 169 3.19 -6.18 11.82
C ILE A 169 4.54 -6.28 11.11
N ASP A 170 5.35 -5.25 11.30
CA ASP A 170 6.71 -5.16 10.78
C ASP A 170 7.69 -5.88 11.73
N HIS A 171 8.46 -6.82 11.18
CA HIS A 171 9.43 -7.63 11.92
C HIS A 171 10.85 -7.02 11.92
N GLY A 172 11.03 -5.73 11.57
CA GLY A 172 12.33 -5.07 11.71
C GLY A 172 12.38 -3.56 11.41
N ARG A 173 12.57 -2.76 12.47
CA ARG A 173 13.05 -1.34 12.52
C ARG A 173 12.04 -0.19 12.39
N ALA A 174 10.75 -0.38 12.64
CA ALA A 174 9.82 0.76 12.80
C ALA A 174 8.88 0.67 14.03
N LEU A 175 9.40 0.23 15.18
CA LEU A 175 8.65 0.15 16.46
C LEU A 175 8.09 1.49 16.97
N VAL A 176 8.46 2.63 16.39
CA VAL A 176 7.97 3.97 16.78
C VAL A 176 6.60 4.31 16.16
N THR A 177 6.16 3.63 15.09
CA THR A 177 4.93 4.01 14.36
C THR A 177 3.68 3.20 14.74
N SER A 178 3.81 2.05 15.42
CA SER A 178 2.68 1.14 15.68
C SER A 178 1.78 1.57 16.84
N SER A 179 2.31 2.30 17.85
CA SER A 179 1.55 2.70 19.05
C SER A 179 0.41 3.69 18.75
N TRP A 180 0.58 4.56 17.76
CA TRP A 180 -0.44 5.53 17.32
C TRP A 180 -1.54 4.91 16.47
N GLN A 181 -1.23 3.87 15.68
CA GLN A 181 -2.20 3.22 14.81
C GLN A 181 -3.03 2.16 15.56
N LEU A 182 -2.49 1.53 16.60
CA LEU A 182 -3.24 0.62 17.48
C LEU A 182 -4.36 1.37 18.23
N LYS A 183 -4.09 2.59 18.70
CA LYS A 183 -5.12 3.48 19.27
C LYS A 183 -6.21 3.83 18.26
N ARG A 184 -5.87 3.97 16.98
CA ARG A 184 -6.80 4.27 15.89
C ARG A 184 -7.69 3.08 15.53
N LEU A 185 -7.18 1.85 15.59
CA LEU A 185 -7.96 0.62 15.44
C LEU A 185 -8.94 0.42 16.61
N ILE A 186 -8.51 0.69 17.84
CA ILE A 186 -9.40 0.65 19.02
C ILE A 186 -10.49 1.73 18.94
N TRP A 187 -10.14 2.95 18.47
CA TRP A 187 -11.10 4.03 18.29
C TRP A 187 -12.12 3.74 17.17
N ILE A 188 -11.68 3.17 16.05
CA ILE A 188 -12.59 2.75 14.96
C ILE A 188 -13.51 1.62 15.43
N GLN A 189 -13.00 0.60 16.14
CA GLN A 189 -13.85 -0.47 16.68
C GLN A 189 -14.87 0.03 17.70
N ARG A 190 -14.53 1.06 18.47
CA ARG A 190 -15.41 1.64 19.51
C ARG A 190 -16.53 2.52 18.95
N HIS A 191 -16.43 2.96 17.69
CA HIS A 191 -17.43 3.83 17.05
C HIS A 191 -18.25 3.13 15.96
N THR A 192 -18.03 1.84 15.71
CA THR A 192 -18.84 1.00 14.82
C THR A 192 -19.61 -0.12 15.54
N LEU A 193 -19.64 -0.10 16.88
CA LEU A 193 -20.53 -0.91 17.73
C LEU A 193 -21.49 0.01 18.47
#